data_AF-A0A7S8E6Z0-F1
#
_entry.id   AF-A0A7S8E6Z0-F1
#
_cell.length_a   1.000
_cell.length_b   1.000
_cell.length_c   1.000
_cell.angle_alpha   90.00
_cell.angle_beta   90.00
_cell.angle_gamma   90.00
#
_symmetry.space_group_name_H-M   'P 1'
#
loop_
_entity.id
_entity.type
_entity.pdbx_description
1 polymer ?
#
loop_
_entity_poly.entity_id
_entity_poly.type
_entity_poly.pdbx_seq_one_letter_code
_entity_poly.pdbx_strand_id
1 'polypeptide(L)'
;MHFDRKHTQEDPSSDIRNANKLFHEQMTVGERAADKVAGVVGSWAFIIIQSIMLAIWVVLNTVAWIQAWDPYPFILMNLVLSTQAAFTAPIIMMSQNRQAIRDRVEAHNDYLINVKSEQEIHDVIAQLQEQNQKLQQIIDRLTLDAPDSPTV
;
A
#
# COMPACT_ATOMS: atom_id res chain seq x y z
N MET A 1 25.13 2.14 38.24
CA MET A 1 25.11 1.08 37.21
C MET A 1 24.09 1.46 36.17
N HIS A 2 24.54 2.03 35.05
CA HIS A 2 23.70 2.42 33.91
C HIS A 2 23.39 1.16 33.11
N PHE A 3 22.15 0.70 33.10
CA PHE A 3 21.70 -0.35 32.20
C PHE A 3 21.45 0.26 30.82
N ASP A 4 22.47 0.27 29.97
CA ASP A 4 22.31 0.50 28.53
C ASP A 4 21.75 -0.78 27.90
N ARG A 5 20.42 -0.97 27.99
CA ARG A 5 19.72 -1.87 27.09
C ARG A 5 19.50 -1.12 25.78
N LYS A 6 20.45 -1.24 24.86
CA LYS A 6 20.14 -1.13 23.44
C LYS A 6 19.18 -2.27 23.12
N HIS A 7 17.89 -2.03 23.32
CA HIS A 7 16.88 -2.68 22.52
C HIS A 7 17.15 -2.22 21.09
N THR A 8 17.96 -3.00 20.36
CA THR A 8 17.96 -3.00 18.91
C THR A 8 16.55 -3.41 18.51
N GLN A 9 15.64 -2.43 18.52
CA GLN A 9 14.32 -2.56 17.97
C GLN A 9 14.56 -2.70 16.48
N GLU A 10 14.60 -3.96 16.02
CA GLU A 10 14.58 -4.27 14.59
C GLU A 10 13.31 -3.61 14.05
N ASP A 11 13.52 -2.44 13.45
CA ASP A 11 12.47 -1.63 12.85
C ASP A 11 11.74 -2.50 11.81
N PRO A 12 10.47 -2.87 12.04
CA PRO A 12 9.71 -3.70 11.11
C PRO A 12 9.64 -3.09 9.70
N SER A 13 9.84 -1.77 9.58
CA SER A 13 9.84 -1.07 8.29
C SER A 13 11.08 -1.38 7.44
N SER A 14 12.19 -1.81 8.06
CA SER A 14 13.41 -2.16 7.33
C SER A 14 13.26 -3.47 6.54
N ASP A 15 12.51 -4.42 7.09
CA ASP A 15 12.27 -5.73 6.47
C ASP A 15 11.26 -5.63 5.32
N ILE A 16 10.21 -4.80 5.49
CA ILE A 16 9.23 -4.48 4.44
C ILE A 16 9.89 -3.76 3.26
N ARG A 17 10.83 -2.83 3.54
CA ARG A 17 11.59 -2.12 2.50
C ARG A 17 12.53 -3.07 1.73
N ASN A 18 13.10 -4.07 2.40
CA ASN A 18 13.93 -5.08 1.75
C ASN A 18 13.10 -6.09 0.94
N ALA A 19 11.94 -6.52 1.44
CA ALA A 19 11.03 -7.38 0.69
C ALA A 19 10.58 -6.72 -0.63
N ASN A 20 10.16 -5.44 -0.59
CA ASN A 20 9.81 -4.70 -1.80
C ASN A 20 10.98 -4.56 -2.80
N LYS A 21 12.22 -4.40 -2.30
CA LYS A 21 13.42 -4.38 -3.16
C LYS A 21 13.68 -5.74 -3.82
N LEU A 22 13.57 -6.83 -3.07
CA LEU A 22 13.73 -8.20 -3.59
C LEU A 22 12.66 -8.55 -4.64
N PHE A 23 11.42 -8.12 -4.42
CA PHE A 23 10.35 -8.27 -5.43
C PHE A 23 10.62 -7.47 -6.71
N HIS A 24 11.25 -6.29 -6.61
CA HIS A 24 11.65 -5.48 -7.78
C HIS A 24 12.86 -6.02 -8.53
N GLU A 25 13.74 -6.77 -7.87
CA GLU A 25 14.99 -7.27 -8.43
C GLU A 25 14.79 -8.54 -9.29
N GLN A 26 13.68 -9.25 -9.09
CA GLN A 26 13.30 -10.44 -9.89
C GLN A 26 12.34 -10.14 -11.05
N MET A 27 11.89 -8.90 -11.23
CA MET A 27 10.98 -8.56 -12.33
C MET A 27 11.69 -8.63 -13.67
N THR A 28 11.17 -9.46 -14.56
CA THR A 28 11.64 -9.49 -15.95
C THR A 28 11.37 -8.15 -16.64
N VAL A 29 12.17 -7.82 -17.67
CA VAL A 29 12.03 -6.55 -18.42
C VAL A 29 10.61 -6.36 -18.96
N GLY A 30 9.95 -7.45 -19.34
CA GLY A 30 8.55 -7.45 -19.78
C GLY A 30 7.55 -7.06 -18.69
N GLU A 31 7.76 -7.49 -17.44
CA GLU A 31 6.88 -7.14 -16.33
C GLU A 31 7.03 -5.67 -15.92
N ARG A 32 8.26 -5.13 -15.95
CA ARG A 32 8.49 -3.69 -15.74
C ARG A 32 7.86 -2.84 -16.84
N ALA A 33 7.91 -3.30 -18.09
CA ALA A 33 7.25 -2.62 -19.21
C ALA A 33 5.73 -2.67 -19.06
N ALA A 34 5.16 -3.85 -18.72
CA ALA A 34 3.74 -4.02 -18.50
C ALA A 34 3.21 -3.14 -17.36
N ASP A 35 3.92 -3.06 -16.23
CA ASP A 35 3.49 -2.23 -15.09
C ASP A 35 3.56 -0.72 -15.42
N LYS A 36 4.56 -0.27 -16.19
CA LYS A 36 4.60 1.10 -16.70
C LYS A 36 3.46 1.38 -17.67
N VAL A 37 3.19 0.47 -18.60
CA VAL A 37 2.10 0.61 -19.57
C VAL A 37 0.75 0.61 -18.87
N ALA A 38 0.53 -0.25 -17.87
CA ALA A 38 -0.70 -0.27 -17.08
C ALA A 38 -0.91 1.06 -16.33
N GLY A 39 0.14 1.64 -15.75
CA GLY A 39 0.08 2.95 -15.10
C GLY A 39 -0.21 4.10 -16.08
N VAL A 40 0.30 4.03 -17.31
CA VAL A 40 0.03 5.03 -18.35
C VAL A 40 -1.39 4.90 -18.91
N VAL A 41 -1.84 3.68 -19.23
CA VAL A 41 -3.17 3.42 -19.81
C VAL A 41 -4.29 3.73 -18.81
N GLY A 42 -4.03 3.58 -17.50
CA GLY A 42 -4.98 3.94 -16.44
C GLY A 42 -5.04 5.43 -16.09
N SER A 43 -4.24 6.29 -16.73
CA SER A 43 -4.16 7.71 -16.39
C SER A 43 -5.19 8.55 -17.16
N TRP A 44 -5.78 9.54 -16.47
CA TRP A 44 -6.67 10.54 -17.07
C TRP A 44 -6.01 11.31 -18.23
N ALA A 45 -4.70 11.56 -18.16
CA ALA A 45 -3.96 12.23 -19.22
C ALA A 45 -3.89 11.41 -20.52
N PHE A 46 -3.80 10.08 -20.40
CA PHE A 46 -3.76 9.17 -21.56
C PHE A 46 -5.08 9.19 -22.32
N ILE A 47 -6.21 9.15 -21.61
CA ILE A 47 -7.56 9.22 -22.20
C ILE A 47 -7.73 10.50 -23.02
N ILE A 48 -7.25 11.64 -22.50
CA ILE A 48 -7.34 12.95 -23.18
C ILE A 48 -6.50 12.94 -24.46
N ILE A 49 -5.23 12.51 -24.38
CA ILE A 49 -4.33 12.45 -25.55
C ILE A 49 -4.89 11.50 -26.62
N GLN A 50 -5.37 10.32 -26.23
CA GLN A 50 -5.93 9.34 -27.15
C GLN A 50 -7.21 9.87 -27.81
N SER A 51 -8.07 10.57 -27.07
CA SER A 51 -9.29 11.19 -27.63
C SER A 51 -8.96 12.31 -28.63
N ILE A 52 -7.95 13.14 -28.35
CA ILE A 52 -7.48 14.18 -29.29
C ILE A 52 -6.91 13.55 -30.55
N MET A 53 -6.09 12.50 -30.42
CA MET A 53 -5.53 11.77 -31.55
C MET A 53 -6.64 11.19 -32.45
N LEU A 54 -7.67 10.57 -31.87
CA LEU A 54 -8.83 10.07 -32.60
C LEU A 54 -9.60 11.19 -33.30
N ALA A 55 -9.82 12.32 -32.62
CA ALA A 55 -10.47 13.48 -33.21
C ALA A 55 -9.68 14.03 -34.42
N ILE A 56 -8.36 14.16 -34.30
CA ILE A 56 -7.48 14.58 -35.40
C ILE A 56 -7.56 13.59 -36.56
N TRP A 57 -7.55 12.28 -36.29
CA TRP A 57 -7.65 11.24 -37.31
C TRP A 57 -8.96 11.31 -38.11
N VAL A 58 -10.08 11.51 -37.41
CA VAL A 58 -11.40 11.68 -38.03
C VAL A 58 -11.46 12.97 -38.85
N VAL A 59 -10.95 14.09 -38.32
CA VAL A 59 -10.92 15.37 -39.03
C VAL A 59 -10.05 15.30 -40.28
N LEU A 60 -8.85 14.71 -40.21
CA LEU A 60 -7.97 14.52 -41.38
C LEU A 60 -8.63 13.65 -42.45
N ASN A 61 -9.25 12.53 -42.08
CA ASN A 61 -9.94 11.65 -43.03
C ASN A 61 -11.19 12.30 -43.64
N THR A 62 -11.91 13.13 -42.89
CA THR A 62 -13.15 13.79 -43.37
C THR A 62 -12.84 15.00 -44.26
N VAL A 63 -11.76 15.74 -43.97
CA VAL A 63 -11.38 16.95 -44.72
C VAL A 63 -10.56 16.60 -45.99
N ALA A 64 -9.85 15.47 -46.01
CA ALA A 64 -9.13 14.98 -47.19
C ALA A 64 -10.09 14.39 -48.24
N TRP A 65 -10.78 15.25 -48.99
CA TRP A 65 -11.79 14.89 -50.01
C TRP A 65 -11.26 14.00 -51.15
N ILE A 66 -9.94 13.90 -51.39
CA ILE A 66 -9.41 13.34 -52.66
C ILE A 66 -8.90 11.88 -52.55
N GLN A 67 -8.67 11.34 -51.36
CA GLN A 67 -8.37 9.91 -51.15
C GLN A 67 -8.84 9.49 -49.76
N ALA A 68 -10.12 9.11 -49.64
CA ALA A 68 -10.66 8.52 -48.42
C ALA A 68 -9.93 7.19 -48.13
N TRP A 69 -8.83 7.26 -47.38
CA TRP A 69 -8.04 6.10 -46.96
C TRP A 69 -8.81 5.21 -45.98
N ASP A 70 -9.76 5.78 -45.23
CA ASP A 70 -10.68 5.05 -44.37
C ASP A 70 -12.11 5.64 -44.49
N PRO A 71 -12.88 5.27 -45.55
CA PRO A 71 -14.26 5.71 -45.74
C PRO A 71 -15.17 5.21 -44.60
N TYR A 72 -16.27 5.90 -44.36
CA TYR A 72 -17.29 5.46 -43.39
C TYR A 72 -17.72 4.01 -43.70
N PRO A 73 -17.61 3.04 -42.75
CA PRO A 73 -17.62 3.16 -41.29
C PRO A 73 -16.26 2.93 -40.59
N PHE A 74 -15.18 3.61 -41.02
CA PHE A 74 -13.85 3.62 -40.35
C PHE A 74 -13.33 2.24 -39.90
N ILE A 75 -13.20 1.31 -40.86
CA ILE A 75 -12.89 -0.10 -40.58
C ILE A 75 -11.50 -0.27 -39.94
N LEU A 76 -10.53 0.55 -40.35
CA LEU A 76 -9.17 0.47 -39.84
C LEU A 76 -9.10 0.96 -38.39
N MET A 77 -9.77 2.08 -38.08
CA MET A 77 -9.86 2.58 -36.70
C MET A 77 -10.53 1.55 -35.79
N ASN A 78 -11.62 0.92 -36.25
CA ASN A 78 -12.31 -0.11 -35.49
C ASN A 78 -11.42 -1.32 -35.20
N LEU A 79 -10.66 -1.78 -36.20
CA LEU A 79 -9.72 -2.90 -36.05
C LEU A 79 -8.61 -2.58 -35.05
N VAL A 80 -8.01 -1.39 -35.13
CA VAL A 80 -6.93 -0.97 -34.24
C VAL A 80 -7.43 -0.84 -32.81
N LEU A 81 -8.56 -0.19 -32.59
CA LEU A 81 -9.14 -0.03 -31.25
C LEU A 81 -9.55 -1.37 -30.63
N SER A 82 -10.13 -2.27 -31.42
CA SER A 82 -10.49 -3.62 -30.95
C SER A 82 -9.26 -4.42 -30.53
N THR A 83 -8.20 -4.37 -31.35
CA THR A 83 -6.92 -5.01 -31.04
C THR A 83 -6.26 -4.38 -29.81
N GLN A 84 -6.27 -3.04 -29.71
CA GLN A 84 -5.75 -2.32 -28.55
C GLN A 84 -6.45 -2.75 -27.26
N ALA A 85 -7.78 -2.84 -27.26
CA ALA A 85 -8.55 -3.29 -26.10
C ALA A 85 -8.23 -4.75 -25.73
N ALA A 86 -8.09 -5.64 -26.72
CA ALA A 86 -7.73 -7.03 -26.52
C ALA A 86 -6.36 -7.22 -25.84
N PHE A 87 -5.36 -6.39 -26.18
CA PHE A 87 -4.06 -6.40 -25.49
C PHE A 87 -4.08 -5.69 -24.13
N THR A 88 -4.91 -4.67 -23.99
CA THR A 88 -5.01 -3.88 -22.76
C THR A 88 -5.61 -4.69 -21.60
N ALA A 89 -6.67 -5.45 -21.86
CA ALA A 89 -7.35 -6.27 -20.83
C ALA A 89 -6.41 -7.21 -20.05
N PRO A 90 -5.57 -8.07 -20.68
CA PRO A 90 -4.66 -8.96 -19.96
C PRO A 90 -3.53 -8.20 -19.26
N ILE A 91 -3.01 -7.11 -19.83
CA ILE A 91 -1.98 -6.28 -19.18
C ILE A 91 -2.53 -5.66 -17.89
N ILE A 92 -3.74 -5.10 -17.96
CA ILE A 92 -4.44 -4.57 -16.79
C ILE A 92 -4.69 -5.68 -15.77
N MET A 93 -5.19 -6.84 -16.20
CA MET A 93 -5.45 -7.98 -15.31
C MET A 93 -4.18 -8.49 -14.63
N MET A 94 -3.05 -8.56 -15.33
CA MET A 94 -1.75 -8.93 -14.73
C MET A 94 -1.28 -7.89 -13.71
N SER A 95 -1.39 -6.60 -14.03
CA SER A 95 -1.06 -5.51 -13.11
C SER A 95 -1.95 -5.54 -11.86
N GLN A 96 -3.26 -5.77 -12.04
CA GLN A 96 -4.22 -5.89 -10.94
C GLN A 96 -3.92 -7.11 -10.06
N ASN A 97 -3.62 -8.27 -10.66
CA ASN A 97 -3.25 -9.47 -9.91
C ASN A 97 -1.99 -9.24 -9.06
N ARG A 98 -0.98 -8.55 -9.60
CA ARG A 98 0.23 -8.16 -8.85
C ARG A 98 -0.07 -7.19 -7.70
N GLN A 99 -0.94 -6.21 -7.92
CA GLN A 99 -1.36 -5.27 -6.85
C GLN A 99 -2.11 -6.01 -5.74
N ALA A 100 -3.09 -6.86 -6.08
CA ALA A 100 -3.86 -7.62 -5.10
C ALA A 100 -3.00 -8.56 -4.23
N ILE A 101 -1.94 -9.15 -4.79
CA ILE A 101 -0.97 -9.95 -4.01
C ILE A 101 -0.22 -9.08 -3.01
N ARG A 102 0.26 -7.89 -3.42
CA ARG A 102 0.93 -6.95 -2.51
C ARG A 102 -0.01 -6.49 -1.40
N ASP A 103 -1.22 -6.07 -1.76
CA ASP A 103 -2.24 -5.60 -0.80
C ASP A 103 -2.57 -6.69 0.23
N ARG A 104 -2.63 -7.96 -0.20
CA ARG A 104 -2.87 -9.09 0.70
C ARG A 104 -1.72 -9.32 1.69
N VAL A 105 -0.48 -9.20 1.24
CA VAL A 105 0.71 -9.34 2.10
C VAL A 105 0.78 -8.18 3.10
N GLU A 106 0.52 -6.96 2.63
CA GLU A 106 0.49 -5.77 3.48
C GLU A 106 -0.61 -5.88 4.55
N ALA A 107 -1.83 -6.24 4.16
CA ALA A 107 -2.93 -6.47 5.09
C ALA A 107 -2.64 -7.57 6.13
N HIS A 108 -1.91 -8.63 5.74
CA HIS A 108 -1.50 -9.67 6.67
C HIS A 108 -0.48 -9.15 7.69
N ASN A 109 0.48 -8.35 7.24
CA ASN A 109 1.48 -7.76 8.13
C ASN A 109 0.85 -6.75 9.09
N ASP A 110 -0.04 -5.90 8.59
CA ASP A 110 -0.80 -4.96 9.42
C ASP A 110 -1.60 -5.67 10.51
N TYR A 111 -2.21 -6.82 10.17
CA TYR A 111 -2.89 -7.67 11.14
C TYR A 111 -1.94 -8.17 12.24
N LEU A 112 -0.77 -8.69 11.88
CA LEU A 112 0.22 -9.18 12.85
C LEU A 112 0.74 -8.07 13.75
N ILE A 113 1.00 -6.88 13.19
CA ILE A 113 1.41 -5.70 13.96
C ILE A 113 0.30 -5.29 14.93
N ASN A 114 -0.96 -5.30 14.49
CA ASN A 114 -2.10 -4.96 15.35
C ASN A 114 -2.20 -5.94 16.53
N VAL A 115 -2.14 -7.25 16.28
CA VAL A 115 -2.18 -8.27 17.34
C VAL A 115 -1.01 -8.10 18.32
N LYS A 116 0.20 -7.82 17.80
CA LYS A 116 1.36 -7.56 18.66
C LYS A 116 1.17 -6.29 19.50
N SER A 117 0.64 -5.23 18.92
CA SER A 117 0.34 -3.98 19.62
C SER A 117 -0.70 -4.20 20.73
N GLU A 118 -1.72 -5.02 20.49
CA GLU A 118 -2.70 -5.40 21.52
C GLU A 118 -2.02 -6.12 22.69
N GLN A 119 -1.10 -7.04 22.40
CA GLN A 119 -0.33 -7.73 23.44
C GLN A 119 0.57 -6.77 24.23
N GLU A 120 1.30 -5.88 23.56
CA GLU A 120 2.14 -4.87 24.22
C GLU A 120 1.32 -3.93 25.11
N ILE A 121 0.10 -3.55 24.70
CA ILE A 121 -0.83 -2.76 25.51
C ILE A 121 -1.24 -3.55 26.77
N HIS A 122 -1.57 -4.83 26.63
CA HIS A 122 -1.89 -5.68 27.79
C HIS A 122 -0.74 -5.78 28.78
N ASP A 123 0.49 -5.93 28.29
CA ASP A 123 1.69 -6.00 29.14
C ASP A 123 1.93 -4.68 29.88
N VAL A 124 1.71 -3.54 29.22
CA VAL A 124 1.81 -2.20 29.85
C VAL A 124 0.73 -2.03 30.92
N ILE A 125 -0.51 -2.45 30.67
CA ILE A 125 -1.60 -2.40 31.66
C ILE A 125 -1.25 -3.25 32.88
N ALA A 126 -0.73 -4.46 32.68
CA ALA A 126 -0.33 -5.35 33.77
C ALA A 126 0.77 -4.71 34.64
N GLN A 127 1.78 -4.09 34.01
CA GLN A 127 2.83 -3.38 34.75
C GLN A 127 2.29 -2.18 35.54
N LEU A 128 1.36 -1.40 34.97
CA LEU A 128 0.73 -0.29 35.69
C LEU A 128 -0.08 -0.78 36.90
N GLN A 129 -0.79 -1.90 36.77
CA GLN A 129 -1.51 -2.52 37.89
C GLN A 129 -0.56 -2.99 38.99
N GLU A 130 0.56 -3.62 38.61
CA GLU A 130 1.59 -4.06 39.57
C GLU A 130 2.21 -2.86 40.31
N GLN A 131 2.51 -1.77 39.59
CA GLN A 131 3.00 -0.53 40.19
C GLN A 131 2.00 0.06 41.18
N ASN A 132 0.72 0.14 40.81
CA ASN A 132 -0.34 0.63 41.70
C ASN A 132 -0.47 -0.23 42.95
N GLN A 133 -0.40 -1.56 42.84
CA GLN A 133 -0.41 -2.45 44.01
C GLN A 133 0.78 -2.20 44.93
N LYS A 134 1.99 -2.05 44.38
CA LYS A 134 3.19 -1.72 45.18
C LYS A 134 3.07 -0.37 45.88
N LEU A 135 2.55 0.65 45.19
CA LEU A 135 2.29 1.96 45.79
C LEU A 135 1.29 1.85 46.94
N GLN A 136 0.21 1.09 46.75
CA GLN A 136 -0.78 0.87 47.80
C GLN A 136 -0.19 0.16 49.02
N GLN A 137 0.63 -0.87 48.80
CA GLN A 137 1.33 -1.58 49.88
C GLN A 137 2.27 -0.65 50.68
N ILE A 138 2.96 0.27 50.02
CA ILE A 138 3.81 1.26 50.68
C ILE A 138 2.96 2.23 51.52
N ILE A 139 1.84 2.70 50.97
CA ILE A 139 0.90 3.57 51.70
C ILE A 139 0.36 2.85 52.94
N ASP A 140 -0.08 1.61 52.80
CA ASP A 140 -0.64 0.82 53.90
C ASP A 140 0.43 0.56 54.98
N ARG A 141 1.66 0.25 54.59
CA ARG A 141 2.81 0.10 55.51
C ARG A 141 3.08 1.39 56.30
N LEU A 142 3.10 2.54 55.63
CA LEU A 142 3.32 3.84 56.28
C LEU A 142 2.15 4.24 57.18
N THR A 143 0.93 3.83 56.84
CA THR A 143 -0.27 4.08 57.65
C THR A 143 -0.30 3.17 58.89
N LEU A 144 0.18 1.94 58.77
CA LEU A 144 0.29 0.97 59.88
C LEU A 144 1.44 1.28 60.85
N ASP A 145 2.52 1.93 60.37
CA ASP A 145 3.68 2.33 61.16
C ASP A 145 3.54 3.75 61.75
N ALA A 146 2.48 4.48 61.35
CA ALA A 146 2.08 5.68 62.06
C ALA A 146 1.56 5.25 63.45
N PRO A 147 2.23 5.62 64.56
CA PRO A 147 1.67 5.35 65.87
C PRO A 147 0.32 6.05 65.92
N ASP A 148 -0.71 5.34 66.40
CA ASP A 148 -1.93 5.97 66.91
C ASP A 148 -1.46 7.08 67.85
N SER A 149 -1.42 8.31 67.34
CA SER A 149 -1.30 9.49 68.17
C SER A 149 -2.67 9.59 68.81
N PRO A 150 -2.83 9.22 70.09
CA PRO A 150 -4.12 9.25 70.72
C PRO A 150 -4.57 10.70 70.71
N THR A 151 -5.84 10.88 70.33
CA THR A 151 -6.71 12.00 70.70
C THR A 151 -6.15 12.89 71.81
N VAL A 152 -5.91 14.16 71.48
CA VAL A 152 -6.10 15.27 72.42
C VAL A 152 -7.06 16.25 71.76
#